data_AF-A0A6I4RJ98-F1
#
_entry.id   AF-A0A6I4RJ98-F1
#
_cell.length_a   1.000
_cell.length_b   1.000
_cell.length_c   1.000
_cell.angle_alpha   90.00
_cell.angle_beta   90.00
_cell.angle_gamma   90.00
#
_symmetry.space_group_name_H-M   'P 1'
#
loop_
_entity.id
_entity.type
_entity.pdbx_description
1 polymer ?
#
loop_
_entity_poly.entity_id
_entity_poly.type
_entity_poly.pdbx_seq_one_letter_code
_entity_poly.pdbx_strand_id
1 'polypeptide(L)'
;MAVVDKKKPRKSKWKKAIGILFLVIALLIGGKWYMDRKKVDGLYRHGFSLLEEQIATYIVEHYAGVSKVEFSPIYVDRSTESLDIVPVIYDTDGNRAVLGGNVPKQNIMFATYGSHVGLTAIDFTIDGNHIIYLGNSKNGEEIDVSDSTVLPEAARLEKSRDIDDNIEALVADNQLTAIYKQDGGSPNAEIVYNLNIIRGEVDDKWQ
;
A
#
# COMPACT_ATOMS: atom_id res chain seq x y z
N MET A 1 29.12 -49.18 -60.05
CA MET A 1 29.05 -48.41 -58.78
C MET A 1 27.92 -47.41 -58.90
N ALA A 2 26.81 -47.59 -58.18
CA ALA A 2 25.71 -46.62 -58.17
C ALA A 2 25.92 -45.64 -57.01
N VAL A 3 26.07 -44.35 -57.32
CA VAL A 3 26.16 -43.29 -56.33
C VAL A 3 24.74 -43.00 -55.83
N VAL A 4 24.45 -43.37 -54.58
CA VAL A 4 23.19 -43.03 -53.91
C VAL A 4 23.25 -41.57 -53.50
N ASP A 5 22.50 -40.73 -54.20
CA ASP A 5 22.36 -39.32 -53.89
C ASP A 5 21.46 -39.13 -52.65
N LYS A 6 22.06 -38.78 -51.51
CA LYS A 6 21.33 -38.50 -50.26
C LYS A 6 20.68 -37.12 -50.35
N LYS A 7 19.40 -37.05 -50.72
CA LYS A 7 18.59 -35.82 -50.66
C LYS A 7 18.64 -35.20 -49.25
N LYS A 8 19.22 -34.00 -49.16
CA LYS A 8 19.31 -33.18 -47.93
C LYS A 8 17.90 -32.81 -47.44
N PRO A 9 17.57 -32.95 -46.15
CA PRO A 9 16.21 -32.73 -45.66
C PRO A 9 15.77 -31.27 -45.86
N ARG A 10 14.64 -31.07 -46.54
CA ARG A 10 14.05 -29.75 -46.80
C ARG A 10 13.61 -29.11 -45.47
N LYS A 11 14.39 -28.15 -44.96
CA LYS A 11 14.04 -27.41 -43.74
C LYS A 11 12.63 -26.80 -43.89
N SER A 12 11.75 -27.21 -42.98
CA SER A 12 10.34 -26.84 -42.96
C SER A 12 10.18 -25.34 -42.67
N LYS A 13 9.82 -24.54 -43.69
CA LYS A 13 9.48 -23.12 -43.53
C LYS A 13 8.20 -22.91 -42.69
N TRP A 14 7.29 -23.88 -42.72
CA TRP A 14 6.03 -23.89 -41.97
C TRP A 14 6.23 -24.02 -40.46
N LYS A 15 7.19 -24.82 -40.00
CA LYS A 15 7.57 -24.86 -38.56
C LYS A 15 8.09 -23.50 -38.06
N LYS A 16 8.82 -22.75 -38.90
CA LYS A 16 9.25 -21.38 -38.56
C LYS A 16 8.08 -20.40 -38.50
N ALA A 17 7.13 -20.49 -39.44
CA ALA A 17 5.93 -19.65 -39.44
C ALA A 17 5.05 -19.91 -38.20
N ILE A 18 4.86 -21.18 -37.82
CA ILE A 18 4.14 -21.56 -36.60
C ILE A 18 4.86 -21.02 -35.36
N GLY A 19 6.19 -21.14 -35.27
CA GLY A 19 6.96 -20.60 -34.15
C GLY A 19 6.84 -19.07 -34.02
N ILE A 20 6.86 -18.34 -35.14
CA ILE A 20 6.64 -16.88 -35.14
C ILE A 20 5.21 -16.54 -34.67
N LEU A 21 4.21 -17.29 -35.14
CA LEU A 21 2.82 -17.09 -34.72
C LEU A 21 2.64 -17.32 -33.21
N PHE A 22 3.25 -18.38 -32.66
CA PHE A 22 3.25 -18.62 -31.21
C PHE A 22 3.90 -17.47 -30.42
N LEU A 23 5.02 -16.92 -30.90
CA LEU A 23 5.67 -15.76 -30.27
C LEU A 23 4.78 -14.52 -30.27
N VAL A 24 4.10 -14.24 -31.39
CA VAL A 24 3.17 -13.09 -31.48
C VAL A 24 2.00 -13.26 -30.50
N ILE A 25 1.40 -14.45 -30.44
CA ILE A 25 0.31 -14.73 -29.49
C ILE A 25 0.79 -14.58 -28.05
N ALA A 26 1.97 -15.11 -27.71
CA ALA A 26 2.55 -14.98 -26.38
C ALA A 26 2.80 -13.51 -25.98
N LEU A 27 3.27 -12.69 -26.92
CA LEU A 27 3.46 -11.24 -26.71
C LEU A 27 2.13 -10.50 -26.50
N LEU A 28 1.08 -10.84 -27.26
CA LEU A 28 -0.24 -10.22 -27.09
C LEU A 28 -0.85 -10.56 -25.72
N ILE A 29 -0.79 -11.84 -25.32
CA ILE A 29 -1.28 -12.28 -24.00
C ILE A 29 -0.46 -11.62 -22.89
N GLY A 30 0.88 -11.73 -22.96
CA GLY A 30 1.77 -11.12 -21.97
C GLY A 30 1.59 -9.61 -21.86
N GLY A 31 1.41 -8.92 -23.00
CA GLY A 31 1.14 -7.49 -23.06
C GLY A 31 -0.17 -7.11 -22.35
N LYS A 32 -1.25 -7.87 -22.57
CA LYS A 32 -2.52 -7.64 -21.86
C LYS A 32 -2.36 -7.80 -20.34
N TRP A 33 -1.76 -8.91 -19.89
CA TRP A 33 -1.52 -9.16 -18.46
C TRP A 33 -0.66 -8.06 -17.81
N TYR A 34 0.36 -7.58 -18.51
CA TYR A 34 1.20 -6.49 -18.05
C TYR A 34 0.41 -5.18 -17.88
N MET A 35 -0.40 -4.82 -18.88
CA MET A 35 -1.20 -3.60 -18.84
C MET A 35 -2.27 -3.65 -17.75
N ASP A 36 -2.97 -4.79 -17.61
CA ASP A 36 -3.98 -4.97 -16.56
C ASP A 36 -3.34 -4.83 -15.17
N ARG A 37 -2.18 -5.45 -14.95
CA ARG A 37 -1.43 -5.31 -13.68
C ARG A 37 -0.97 -3.88 -13.42
N LYS A 38 -0.47 -3.19 -14.44
CA LYS A 38 -0.05 -1.78 -14.32
C LYS A 38 -1.23 -0.86 -13.97
N LYS A 39 -2.42 -1.14 -14.51
CA LYS A 39 -3.65 -0.39 -14.19
C LYS A 39 -4.01 -0.56 -12.71
N VAL A 40 -4.03 -1.80 -12.22
CA VAL A 40 -4.31 -2.12 -10.81
C VAL A 40 -3.25 -1.53 -9.87
N ASP A 41 -1.96 -1.69 -10.20
CA ASP A 41 -0.86 -1.12 -9.41
C ASP A 41 -0.93 0.42 -9.35
N GLY A 42 -1.41 1.06 -10.41
CA GLY A 42 -1.66 2.50 -10.43
C GLY A 42 -2.76 2.91 -9.45
N LEU A 43 -3.87 2.17 -9.42
CA LEU A 43 -4.97 2.40 -8.48
C LEU A 43 -4.49 2.25 -7.03
N TYR A 44 -3.75 1.18 -6.71
CA TYR A 44 -3.21 0.99 -5.37
C TYR A 44 -2.29 2.12 -4.95
N ARG A 45 -1.35 2.53 -5.79
CA ARG A 45 -0.45 3.67 -5.47
C ARG A 45 -1.22 4.95 -5.21
N HIS A 46 -2.31 5.19 -5.95
CA HIS A 46 -3.14 6.37 -5.79
C HIS A 46 -3.96 6.34 -4.49
N GLY A 47 -4.64 5.22 -4.20
CA GLY A 47 -5.38 5.09 -2.96
C GLY A 47 -4.48 5.19 -1.71
N PHE A 48 -3.33 4.50 -1.75
CA PHE A 48 -2.39 4.52 -0.65
C PHE A 48 -1.64 5.86 -0.50
N SER A 49 -1.42 6.63 -1.57
CA SER A 49 -0.86 7.98 -1.39
C SER A 49 -1.78 8.88 -0.56
N LEU A 50 -3.10 8.79 -0.78
CA LEU A 50 -4.08 9.56 -0.02
C LEU A 50 -4.23 9.02 1.41
N LEU A 51 -4.20 7.69 1.60
CA LEU A 51 -4.22 7.08 2.93
C LEU A 51 -2.98 7.44 3.76
N GLU A 52 -1.78 7.31 3.20
CA GLU A 52 -0.52 7.70 3.87
C GLU A 52 -0.55 9.19 4.24
N GLU A 53 -1.03 10.06 3.35
CA GLU A 53 -1.21 11.49 3.64
C GLU A 53 -2.22 11.72 4.77
N GLN A 54 -3.34 10.99 4.79
CA GLN A 54 -4.36 11.08 5.85
C GLN A 54 -3.80 10.70 7.22
N ILE A 55 -3.11 9.55 7.30
CA ILE A 55 -2.52 9.04 8.54
C ILE A 55 -1.40 9.99 9.01
N ALA A 56 -0.47 10.36 8.13
CA ALA A 56 0.66 11.21 8.49
C ALA A 56 0.20 12.59 8.95
N THR A 57 -0.75 13.20 8.24
CA THR A 57 -1.32 14.50 8.62
C THR A 57 -1.94 14.44 10.01
N TYR A 58 -2.75 13.42 10.29
CA TYR A 58 -3.36 13.26 11.60
C TYR A 58 -2.33 13.14 12.72
N ILE A 59 -1.34 12.27 12.56
CA ILE A 59 -0.28 12.07 13.55
C ILE A 59 0.48 13.38 13.79
N VAL A 60 0.91 14.05 12.71
CA VAL A 60 1.71 15.27 12.78
C VAL A 60 0.96 16.44 13.39
N GLU A 61 -0.35 16.56 13.17
CA GLU A 61 -1.13 17.69 13.68
C GLU A 61 -1.62 17.53 15.12
N HIS A 62 -1.77 16.28 15.57
CA HIS A 62 -2.36 15.97 16.88
C HIS A 62 -1.37 15.45 17.93
N TYR A 63 -0.13 15.11 17.53
CA TYR A 63 0.89 14.62 18.45
C TYR A 63 2.15 15.48 18.41
N ALA A 64 2.54 16.00 19.58
CA ALA A 64 3.82 16.64 19.78
C ALA A 64 4.92 15.59 20.03
N GLY A 65 6.16 15.93 19.69
CA GLY A 65 7.33 15.07 19.89
C GLY A 65 7.51 13.97 18.85
N VAL A 66 6.77 14.00 17.75
CA VAL A 66 7.01 13.17 16.57
C VAL A 66 8.16 13.80 15.77
N SER A 67 9.22 13.03 15.51
CA SER A 67 10.33 13.48 14.67
C SER A 67 10.17 13.03 13.22
N LYS A 68 9.57 11.87 13.00
CA LYS A 68 9.35 11.29 11.67
C LYS A 68 8.18 10.32 11.63
N VAL A 69 7.47 10.30 10.50
CA VAL A 69 6.51 9.26 10.10
C VAL A 69 7.02 8.63 8.81
N GLU A 70 7.09 7.30 8.74
CA GLU A 70 7.37 6.59 7.48
C GLU A 70 6.44 5.41 7.28
N PHE A 71 6.36 4.95 6.03
CA PHE A 71 5.49 3.85 5.66
C PHE A 71 6.26 2.68 5.07
N SER A 72 5.77 1.47 5.33
CA SER A 72 6.17 0.28 4.60
C SER A 72 5.75 0.36 3.13
N PRO A 73 6.26 -0.52 2.27
CA PRO A 73 5.60 -0.81 1.00
C PRO A 73 4.14 -1.23 1.22
N ILE A 74 3.33 -1.10 0.18
CA ILE A 74 1.98 -1.64 0.07
C ILE A 74 2.11 -3.15 -0.10
N TYR A 75 1.63 -3.90 0.87
CA TYR A 75 1.53 -5.36 0.83
C TYR A 75 0.20 -5.77 0.23
N VAL A 76 0.27 -6.66 -0.75
CA VAL A 76 -0.90 -7.27 -1.39
C VAL A 76 -0.90 -8.74 -1.05
N ASP A 77 -1.78 -9.14 -0.14
CA ASP A 77 -2.02 -10.54 0.21
C ASP A 77 -3.19 -11.08 -0.61
N ARG A 78 -2.89 -12.07 -1.45
CA ARG A 78 -3.90 -12.72 -2.31
C ARG A 78 -4.73 -13.77 -1.59
N SER A 79 -4.28 -14.23 -0.43
CA SER A 79 -4.99 -15.25 0.35
C SER A 79 -6.13 -14.66 1.16
N THR A 80 -5.93 -13.44 1.66
CA THR A 80 -6.91 -12.64 2.41
C THR A 80 -7.58 -11.56 1.56
N GLU A 81 -7.10 -11.34 0.34
CA GLU A 81 -7.47 -10.21 -0.52
C GLU A 81 -7.22 -8.84 0.15
N SER A 82 -6.27 -8.78 1.07
CA SER A 82 -5.94 -7.56 1.80
C SER A 82 -4.85 -6.73 1.12
N LEU A 83 -4.97 -5.43 1.32
CA LEU A 83 -4.05 -4.39 0.90
C LEU A 83 -3.66 -3.61 2.15
N ASP A 84 -2.42 -3.74 2.58
CA ASP A 84 -2.00 -3.19 3.87
C ASP A 84 -0.67 -2.45 3.78
N ILE A 85 -0.52 -1.43 4.62
CA ILE A 85 0.72 -0.73 4.93
C ILE A 85 0.95 -0.76 6.45
N VAL A 86 2.18 -0.52 6.83
CA VAL A 86 2.61 -0.39 8.21
C VAL A 86 3.16 1.03 8.41
N PRO A 87 2.40 1.91 9.07
CA PRO A 87 2.91 3.20 9.51
C PRO A 87 3.91 3.00 10.65
N VAL A 88 4.96 3.81 10.64
CA VAL A 88 6.01 3.79 11.66
C VAL A 88 6.27 5.21 12.11
N ILE A 89 6.30 5.43 13.41
CA ILE A 89 6.57 6.72 14.01
C ILE A 89 7.88 6.70 14.78
N TYR A 90 8.58 7.83 14.71
CA TYR A 90 9.77 8.11 15.48
C TYR A 90 9.49 9.28 16.41
N ASP A 91 9.89 9.17 17.66
CA ASP A 91 9.84 10.30 18.59
C ASP A 91 11.13 11.15 18.52
N THR A 92 11.14 12.29 19.19
CA THR A 92 12.30 13.20 19.23
C THR A 92 13.51 12.63 20.00
N ASP A 93 13.33 11.57 20.78
CA ASP A 93 14.43 10.86 21.44
C ASP A 93 15.07 9.82 20.50
N GLY A 94 14.49 9.60 19.32
CA GLY A 94 14.95 8.65 18.31
C GLY A 94 14.38 7.24 18.49
N ASN A 95 13.40 7.06 19.37
CA ASN A 95 12.72 5.76 19.50
C ASN A 95 11.83 5.54 18.28
N ARG A 96 11.75 4.29 17.84
CA ARG A 96 10.95 3.85 16.68
C ARG A 96 9.84 2.93 17.17
N ALA A 97 8.61 3.17 16.72
CA ALA A 97 7.48 2.29 16.99
C ALA A 97 6.65 2.03 15.73
N VAL A 98 6.15 0.80 15.62
CA VAL A 98 5.28 0.33 14.54
C VAL A 98 3.82 0.49 14.96
N LEU A 99 3.00 1.06 14.08
CA LEU A 99 1.54 1.11 14.26
C LEU A 99 0.92 -0.13 13.62
N GLY A 100 -0.14 -0.64 14.25
CA GLY A 100 -0.76 -1.93 13.94
C GLY A 100 -0.04 -3.08 14.63
N GLY A 101 -0.67 -4.26 14.63
CA GLY A 101 -0.09 -5.46 15.21
C GLY A 101 -0.07 -5.48 16.73
N ASN A 102 0.83 -6.27 17.29
CA ASN A 102 0.82 -6.58 18.72
C ASN A 102 1.60 -5.54 19.53
N VAL A 103 1.02 -5.08 20.64
CA VAL A 103 1.69 -4.27 21.66
C VAL A 103 1.87 -5.15 22.92
N PRO A 104 3.03 -5.82 23.11
CA PRO A 104 3.13 -6.98 23.99
C PRO A 104 2.90 -6.69 25.47
N LYS A 105 3.41 -5.60 26.04
CA LYS A 105 3.22 -5.32 27.48
C LYS A 105 1.79 -4.85 27.77
N GLN A 106 1.08 -4.37 26.75
CA GLN A 106 -0.34 -4.03 26.86
C GLN A 106 -1.25 -5.23 26.58
N ASN A 107 -0.74 -6.29 25.94
CA ASN A 107 -1.52 -7.44 25.49
C ASN A 107 -2.71 -7.02 24.59
N ILE A 108 -2.45 -6.10 23.67
CA ILE A 108 -3.43 -5.55 22.71
C ILE A 108 -2.95 -5.86 21.29
N MET A 109 -3.88 -6.24 20.42
CA MET A 109 -3.65 -6.42 18.99
C MET A 109 -4.42 -5.34 18.22
N PHE A 110 -3.68 -4.48 17.50
CA PHE A 110 -4.24 -3.48 16.61
C PHE A 110 -4.36 -4.01 15.18
N ALA A 111 -5.38 -3.56 14.46
CA ALA A 111 -5.57 -3.89 13.06
C ALA A 111 -4.47 -3.25 12.18
N THR A 112 -4.27 -3.81 10.98
CA THR A 112 -3.39 -3.21 9.96
C THR A 112 -4.05 -2.00 9.30
N TYR A 113 -3.23 -1.12 8.75
CA TYR A 113 -3.69 0.08 8.04
C TYR A 113 -3.78 -0.23 6.54
N GLY A 114 -4.85 0.20 5.90
CA GLY A 114 -5.23 -0.23 4.56
C GLY A 114 -6.64 -0.82 4.60
N SER A 115 -6.78 -2.10 4.21
CA SER A 115 -8.07 -2.79 4.10
C SER A 115 -8.88 -2.84 5.40
N HIS A 116 -8.23 -2.78 6.56
CA HIS A 116 -8.91 -2.88 7.85
C HIS A 116 -9.11 -1.52 8.53
N VAL A 117 -8.17 -0.59 8.36
CA VAL A 117 -8.22 0.76 8.91
C VAL A 117 -7.87 1.76 7.82
N GLY A 118 -8.79 2.69 7.55
CA GLY A 118 -8.57 3.83 6.67
C GLY A 118 -9.12 3.66 5.25
N LEU A 119 -8.75 2.63 4.49
CA LEU A 119 -9.32 2.39 3.15
C LEU A 119 -10.60 1.55 3.25
N THR A 120 -11.75 2.14 2.91
CA THR A 120 -13.05 1.43 2.94
C THR A 120 -13.42 0.79 1.60
N ALA A 121 -12.94 1.36 0.49
CA ALA A 121 -13.06 0.77 -0.84
C ALA A 121 -11.91 1.19 -1.76
N ILE A 122 -11.43 0.25 -2.57
CA ILE A 122 -10.45 0.51 -3.63
C ILE A 122 -10.62 -0.51 -4.76
N ASP A 123 -11.34 -0.15 -5.82
CA ASP A 123 -11.67 -1.10 -6.89
C ASP A 123 -12.02 -0.39 -8.22
N PHE A 124 -12.26 -1.17 -9.26
CA PHE A 124 -12.85 -0.72 -10.51
C PHE A 124 -14.34 -1.06 -10.57
N THR A 125 -15.14 -0.09 -11.00
CA THR A 125 -16.56 -0.29 -11.30
C THR A 125 -16.74 -1.13 -12.57
N ILE A 126 -17.95 -1.64 -12.78
CA ILE A 126 -18.33 -2.40 -13.99
C ILE A 126 -18.05 -1.61 -15.27
N ASP A 127 -18.20 -0.28 -15.20
CA ASP A 127 -18.00 0.63 -16.34
C ASP A 127 -16.52 0.95 -16.59
N GLY A 128 -15.62 0.46 -15.74
CA GLY A 128 -14.17 0.57 -15.88
C GLY A 128 -13.53 1.81 -15.23
N ASN A 129 -14.34 2.65 -14.57
CA ASN A 129 -13.90 3.72 -13.68
C ASN A 129 -13.33 3.13 -12.39
N HIS A 130 -12.51 3.87 -11.65
CA HIS A 130 -12.03 3.44 -10.33
C HIS A 130 -12.73 4.19 -9.21
N ILE A 131 -12.79 3.56 -8.04
CA ILE A 131 -13.23 4.16 -6.79
C ILE A 131 -12.13 4.05 -5.74
N ILE A 132 -12.01 5.09 -4.91
CA ILE A 132 -11.13 5.14 -3.74
C ILE A 132 -11.90 5.82 -2.63
N TYR A 133 -12.27 5.07 -1.59
CA TYR A 133 -12.99 5.58 -0.44
C TYR A 133 -12.13 5.47 0.82
N LEU A 134 -12.05 6.57 1.57
CA LEU A 134 -11.37 6.63 2.86
C LEU A 134 -12.39 6.75 4.00
N GLY A 135 -12.02 6.29 5.19
CA GLY A 135 -12.79 6.52 6.41
C GLY A 135 -12.87 8.01 6.74
N ASN A 136 -14.06 8.48 7.09
CA ASN A 136 -14.35 9.87 7.43
C ASN A 136 -14.72 10.02 8.91
N SER A 137 -13.83 10.65 9.68
CA SER A 137 -14.04 10.89 11.10
C SER A 137 -15.11 11.95 11.44
N LYS A 138 -15.48 12.82 10.50
CA LYS A 138 -16.43 13.93 10.73
C LYS A 138 -17.86 13.44 10.93
N ASN A 139 -18.30 12.50 10.10
CA ASN A 139 -19.65 11.94 10.12
C ASN A 139 -19.69 10.43 10.41
N GLY A 140 -18.54 9.75 10.48
CA GLY A 140 -18.46 8.31 10.71
C GLY A 140 -18.81 7.48 9.47
N GLU A 141 -18.80 8.09 8.29
CA GLU A 141 -19.05 7.44 7.00
C GLU A 141 -17.74 7.27 6.23
N GLU A 142 -17.84 6.94 4.94
CA GLU A 142 -16.74 6.98 4.00
C GLU A 142 -16.75 8.29 3.19
N ILE A 143 -15.62 8.64 2.60
CA ILE A 143 -15.49 9.78 1.70
C ILE A 143 -14.86 9.34 0.38
N ASP A 144 -15.52 9.71 -0.72
CA ASP A 144 -15.03 9.49 -2.07
C ASP A 144 -13.89 10.45 -2.39
N VAL A 145 -12.72 9.88 -2.68
CA VAL A 145 -11.50 10.61 -3.06
C VAL A 145 -10.94 10.14 -4.42
N SER A 146 -11.76 9.46 -5.24
CA SER A 146 -11.35 8.83 -6.50
C SER A 146 -10.72 9.80 -7.50
N ASP A 147 -11.23 11.03 -7.54
CA ASP A 147 -10.76 12.11 -8.42
C ASP A 147 -9.72 13.04 -7.76
N SER A 148 -9.38 12.79 -6.48
CA SER A 148 -8.46 13.64 -5.71
C SER A 148 -7.01 13.25 -5.97
N THR A 149 -6.15 14.21 -6.28
CA THR A 149 -4.70 13.97 -6.48
C THR A 149 -3.87 14.17 -5.21
N VAL A 150 -4.44 14.88 -4.23
CA VAL A 150 -3.92 15.14 -2.89
C VAL A 150 -5.06 14.96 -1.89
N LEU A 151 -4.76 14.72 -0.62
CA LEU A 151 -5.79 14.53 0.41
C LEU A 151 -6.71 15.76 0.49
N PRO A 152 -8.02 15.63 0.21
CA PRO A 152 -8.93 16.74 0.34
C PRO A 152 -9.15 17.09 1.83
N GLU A 153 -9.38 18.38 2.13
CA GLU A 153 -9.62 18.86 3.49
C GLU A 153 -10.80 18.14 4.18
N ALA A 154 -11.81 17.75 3.41
CA ALA A 154 -12.95 16.98 3.90
C ALA A 154 -12.57 15.56 4.36
N ALA A 155 -11.48 14.98 3.83
CA ALA A 155 -10.98 13.66 4.21
C ALA A 155 -9.94 13.71 5.33
N ARG A 156 -9.52 14.89 5.80
CA ARG A 156 -8.64 14.98 6.97
C ARG A 156 -9.36 14.45 8.21
N LEU A 157 -8.64 13.68 9.02
CA LEU A 157 -9.16 13.15 10.28
C LEU A 157 -9.16 14.25 11.34
N GLU A 158 -10.27 14.44 12.03
CA GLU A 158 -10.37 15.29 13.23
C GLU A 158 -10.19 14.46 14.51
N LYS A 159 -10.50 13.16 14.43
CA LYS A 159 -10.35 12.16 15.49
C LYS A 159 -10.05 10.81 14.86
N SER A 160 -9.26 9.97 15.51
CA SER A 160 -9.02 8.60 15.06
C SER A 160 -8.72 7.70 16.24
N ARG A 161 -9.71 6.89 16.67
CA ARG A 161 -9.49 5.94 17.77
C ARG A 161 -8.44 4.89 17.42
N ASP A 162 -8.41 4.46 16.16
CA ASP A 162 -7.44 3.46 15.69
C ASP A 162 -5.99 3.95 15.83
N ILE A 163 -5.73 5.22 15.52
CA ILE A 163 -4.40 5.84 15.69
C ILE A 163 -4.16 6.20 17.16
N ASP A 164 -5.16 6.80 17.82
CA ASP A 164 -5.05 7.31 19.18
C ASP A 164 -4.74 6.19 20.18
N ASP A 165 -5.60 5.16 20.21
CA ASP A 165 -5.46 4.03 21.13
C ASP A 165 -4.16 3.27 20.87
N ASN A 166 -3.71 3.21 19.62
CA ASN A 166 -2.45 2.56 19.25
C ASN A 166 -1.23 3.33 19.76
N ILE A 167 -1.16 4.65 19.56
CA ILE A 167 -0.05 5.48 20.05
C ILE A 167 -0.04 5.46 21.59
N GLU A 168 -1.19 5.57 22.24
CA GLU A 168 -1.29 5.49 23.70
C GLU A 168 -0.77 4.15 24.25
N ALA A 169 -1.12 3.04 23.59
CA ALA A 169 -0.60 1.72 23.95
C ALA A 169 0.92 1.62 23.78
N LEU A 170 1.49 2.19 22.69
CA LEU A 170 2.94 2.21 22.44
C LEU A 170 3.70 3.06 23.47
N VAL A 171 3.13 4.19 23.89
CA VAL A 171 3.66 5.01 24.98
C VAL A 171 3.61 4.26 26.31
N ALA A 172 2.49 3.61 26.62
CA ALA A 172 2.36 2.79 27.83
C ALA A 172 3.31 1.57 27.82
N ASP A 173 3.64 1.04 26.64
CA ASP A 173 4.64 -0.01 26.44
C ASP A 173 6.09 0.51 26.59
N ASN A 174 6.29 1.84 26.68
CA ASN A 174 7.58 2.54 26.66
C ASN A 174 8.36 2.35 25.35
N GLN A 175 7.68 2.09 24.24
CA GLN A 175 8.30 2.13 22.91
C GLN A 175 8.47 3.56 22.41
N LEU A 176 7.62 4.47 22.89
CA LEU A 176 7.67 5.90 22.64
C LEU A 176 7.69 6.62 23.98
N THR A 177 8.63 7.55 24.17
CA THR A 177 8.82 8.24 25.45
C THR A 177 8.63 9.74 25.37
N ALA A 178 8.79 10.32 24.17
CA ALA A 178 8.68 11.76 23.96
C ALA A 178 7.44 12.19 23.18
N ILE A 179 6.43 11.32 23.00
CA ILE A 179 5.19 11.64 22.26
C ILE A 179 4.01 11.85 23.21
N TYR A 180 3.24 12.91 22.96
CA TYR A 180 2.00 13.20 23.69
C TYR A 180 1.03 14.01 22.82
N LYS A 181 -0.27 13.89 23.12
CA LYS A 181 -1.33 14.56 22.35
C LYS A 181 -1.31 16.07 22.63
N GLN A 182 -1.25 16.87 21.57
CA GLN A 182 -1.23 18.33 21.65
C GLN A 182 -1.70 18.95 20.35
N ASP A 183 -2.58 19.94 20.43
CA ASP A 183 -2.98 20.74 19.27
C ASP A 183 -1.77 21.43 18.63
N GLY A 184 -1.70 21.36 17.30
CA GLY A 184 -0.58 21.87 16.51
C GLY A 184 0.62 20.91 16.42
N GLY A 185 0.60 19.82 17.18
CA GLY A 185 1.47 18.66 17.07
C GLY A 185 2.95 18.95 16.79
N SER A 186 3.49 18.32 15.74
CA SER A 186 4.90 18.29 15.38
C SER A 186 5.14 18.84 13.97
N PRO A 187 5.00 20.15 13.73
CA PRO A 187 4.97 20.73 12.37
C PRO A 187 6.27 20.56 11.57
N ASN A 188 7.37 20.18 12.24
CA ASN A 188 8.68 19.93 11.62
C ASN A 188 9.00 18.44 11.45
N ALA A 189 8.04 17.54 11.72
CA ALA A 189 8.25 16.10 11.54
C ALA A 189 8.49 15.77 10.07
N GLU A 190 9.44 14.87 9.81
CA GLU A 190 9.68 14.34 8.47
C GLU A 190 8.57 13.33 8.11
N ILE A 191 8.06 13.37 6.88
CA ILE A 191 7.12 12.37 6.37
C ILE A 191 7.75 11.66 5.17
N VAL A 192 7.87 10.34 5.26
CA VAL A 192 8.47 9.49 4.21
C VAL A 192 7.42 8.52 3.66
N TYR A 193 6.86 8.89 2.51
CA TYR A 193 5.89 8.08 1.77
C TYR A 193 6.53 6.88 1.07
N ASN A 194 5.78 5.79 0.88
CA ASN A 194 6.32 4.57 0.27
C ASN A 194 5.30 3.77 -0.55
N LEU A 195 5.10 4.21 -1.79
CA LEU A 195 4.14 3.58 -2.69
C LEU A 195 4.66 2.32 -3.41
N ASN A 196 5.75 1.70 -2.95
CA ASN A 196 6.23 0.45 -3.52
C ASN A 196 5.23 -0.68 -3.25
N ILE A 197 5.06 -1.62 -4.18
CA ILE A 197 4.09 -2.72 -4.03
C ILE A 197 4.84 -4.04 -3.90
N ILE A 198 4.62 -4.74 -2.80
CA ILE A 198 5.09 -6.10 -2.55
C ILE A 198 3.90 -7.03 -2.55
N ARG A 199 4.04 -8.20 -3.18
CA ARG A 199 3.04 -9.25 -3.20
C ARG A 199 3.63 -10.47 -2.49
N GLY A 200 3.14 -10.76 -1.28
CA GLY A 200 3.70 -11.79 -0.42
C GLY A 200 3.91 -11.29 1.00
N GLU A 201 4.81 -11.95 1.72
CA GLU A 201 5.04 -11.74 3.15
C GLU A 201 5.58 -10.33 3.46
N VAL A 202 5.22 -9.84 4.65
CA VAL A 202 5.70 -8.59 5.23
C VAL A 202 7.14 -8.78 5.72
N ASP A 203 8.06 -7.88 5.32
CA ASP A 203 9.45 -7.95 5.80
C ASP A 203 9.51 -7.78 7.34
N ASP A 204 10.38 -8.54 8.01
CA ASP A 204 10.60 -8.49 9.48
C ASP A 204 10.81 -7.08 10.04
N LYS A 205 11.34 -6.14 9.24
CA LYS A 205 11.57 -4.76 9.67
C LYS A 205 10.28 -3.96 9.93
N TRP A 206 9.14 -4.45 9.46
CA TRP A 206 7.81 -3.84 9.64
C TRP A 206 6.92 -4.64 10.58
N GLN A 207 7.50 -5.55 11.36
CA GLN A 207 6.80 -6.35 12.37
C GLN A 207 7.23 -5.95 13.78
#